data_AF-A0A2G8LRK1-F1
#
_entry.id   AF-A0A2G8LRK1-F1
#
_cell.length_a   1.000
_cell.length_b   1.000
_cell.length_c   1.000
_cell.angle_alpha   90.00
_cell.angle_beta   90.00
_cell.angle_gamma   90.00
#
_symmetry.space_group_name_H-M   'P 1'
#
loop_
_entity.id
_entity.type
_entity.pdbx_description
1 polymer ?
#
loop_
_entity_poly.entity_id
_entity_poly.type
_entity_poly.pdbx_seq_one_letter_code
_entity_poly.pdbx_strand_id
1 'polypeptide(L)'
;MTALACIGKRFQDAGFQDVLIEAGVVATGSVTGVMNGHNYNRSVRCHKLMAEALHRLRWQSFLSTLEEQKRQQFKKVVSSLQASYPREFDTQLEGSAYKAMMARYGDFIKEGKNNATFAFWCSYLEMIGNILLFIRATREGDWKLHLATVRVLLPWMFAYDRTNYSRYLPVYWLEMKKLPITNPFIHDELVKGHFAVQRQDTHGFAGVACDMTIEQTANRDSKTKTKEVLKASQTTKVPPIDGSEATMKEH
;
A
#
# COMPACT_ATOMS: atom_id res chain seq x y z
N MET A 1 -6.73 1.53 3.90
CA MET A 1 -6.87 0.54 4.99
C MET A 1 -7.86 -0.56 4.61
N THR A 2 -9.09 -0.22 4.21
CA THR A 2 -10.14 -1.21 3.88
C THR A 2 -9.80 -2.21 2.77
N ALA A 3 -9.19 -1.77 1.67
CA ALA A 3 -8.83 -2.68 0.57
C ALA A 3 -7.82 -3.76 1.01
N LEU A 4 -6.84 -3.39 1.86
CA LEU A 4 -5.89 -4.34 2.46
C LEU A 4 -6.62 -5.34 3.35
N ALA A 5 -7.60 -4.87 4.12
CA ALA A 5 -8.43 -5.72 4.96
C ALA A 5 -9.29 -6.71 4.14
N CYS A 6 -9.73 -6.36 2.92
CA CYS A 6 -10.39 -7.33 2.02
C CYS A 6 -9.43 -8.45 1.62
N ILE A 7 -8.17 -8.12 1.33
CA ILE A 7 -7.14 -9.12 0.98
C ILE A 7 -6.85 -9.99 2.19
N GLY A 8 -6.63 -9.42 3.38
CA GLY A 8 -6.45 -10.21 4.60
C GLY A 8 -7.59 -11.19 4.80
N LYS A 9 -8.86 -10.72 4.78
CA LYS A 9 -10.04 -11.59 4.92
C LYS A 9 -10.09 -12.72 3.88
N ARG A 10 -9.65 -12.48 2.64
CA ARG A 10 -9.66 -13.49 1.57
C ARG A 10 -8.57 -14.54 1.71
N PHE A 11 -7.37 -14.14 2.13
CA PHE A 11 -6.16 -14.96 1.98
C PHE A 11 -5.57 -15.44 3.30
N GLN A 12 -5.91 -14.83 4.45
CA GLN A 12 -5.26 -15.11 5.74
C GLN A 12 -5.24 -16.61 6.07
N ASP A 13 -6.37 -17.30 5.87
CA ASP A 13 -6.56 -18.72 6.22
C ASP A 13 -6.13 -19.68 5.10
N ALA A 14 -5.65 -19.15 3.97
CA ALA A 14 -5.13 -19.93 2.85
C ALA A 14 -3.59 -20.14 2.95
N GLY A 15 -3.03 -20.01 4.15
CA GLY A 15 -1.60 -20.09 4.42
C GLY A 15 -0.83 -18.77 4.23
N PHE A 16 -1.50 -17.68 3.83
CA PHE A 16 -0.83 -16.37 3.70
C PHE A 16 -0.30 -15.87 5.05
N GLN A 17 -1.08 -16.04 6.12
CA GLN A 17 -0.65 -15.67 7.47
C GLN A 17 0.58 -16.48 7.91
N ASP A 18 0.54 -17.79 7.72
CA ASP A 18 1.58 -18.70 8.17
C ASP A 18 2.89 -18.43 7.46
N VAL A 19 2.86 -18.24 6.13
CA VAL A 19 4.03 -17.88 5.32
C VAL A 19 4.69 -16.60 5.84
N LEU A 20 3.93 -15.57 6.21
CA LEU A 20 4.49 -14.32 6.72
C LEU A 20 5.14 -14.49 8.10
N ILE A 21 4.61 -15.37 8.94
CA ILE A 21 5.13 -15.65 10.28
C ILE A 21 6.39 -16.51 10.18
N GLU A 22 6.32 -17.62 9.47
CA GLU A 22 7.41 -18.59 9.31
C GLU A 22 8.61 -17.98 8.58
N ALA A 23 8.38 -17.09 7.61
CA ALA A 23 9.45 -16.36 6.93
C ALA A 23 10.02 -15.20 7.76
N GLY A 24 9.54 -14.96 8.99
CA GLY A 24 10.02 -13.88 9.86
C GLY A 24 9.67 -12.47 9.39
N VAL A 25 8.71 -12.33 8.47
CA VAL A 25 8.28 -11.03 7.92
C VAL A 25 7.43 -10.26 8.94
N VAL A 26 6.61 -10.98 9.71
CA VAL A 26 5.79 -10.42 10.78
C VAL A 26 5.75 -11.35 12.00
N ALA A 27 5.86 -10.79 13.20
CA ALA A 27 5.67 -11.55 14.42
C ALA A 27 4.19 -11.93 14.62
N THR A 28 3.94 -13.07 15.26
CA THR A 28 2.59 -13.59 15.55
C THR A 28 1.69 -12.55 16.24
N GLY A 29 2.22 -11.81 17.23
CA GLY A 29 1.46 -10.76 17.93
C GLY A 29 1.10 -9.53 17.07
N SER A 30 1.59 -9.45 15.83
CA SER A 30 1.39 -8.31 14.93
C SER A 30 0.63 -8.67 13.65
N VAL A 31 0.40 -9.95 13.37
CA VAL A 31 -0.16 -10.41 12.10
C VAL A 31 -1.62 -10.00 11.93
N THR A 32 -2.41 -10.02 13.01
CA THR A 32 -3.81 -9.59 12.99
C THR A 32 -3.96 -8.14 12.55
N GLY A 33 -3.06 -7.25 13.01
CA GLY A 33 -3.04 -5.85 12.57
C GLY A 33 -2.66 -5.70 11.09
N VAL A 34 -1.86 -6.63 10.56
CA VAL A 34 -1.53 -6.69 9.13
C VAL A 34 -2.73 -7.15 8.30
N MET A 35 -3.37 -8.26 8.68
CA MET A 35 -4.53 -8.85 7.98
C MET A 35 -5.73 -7.91 7.97
N ASN A 36 -5.97 -7.20 9.07
CA ASN A 36 -7.05 -6.21 9.15
C ASN A 36 -6.69 -4.88 8.49
N GLY A 37 -5.47 -4.70 7.98
CA GLY A 37 -5.04 -3.46 7.34
C GLY A 37 -4.93 -2.25 8.28
N HIS A 38 -4.98 -2.45 9.60
CA HIS A 38 -4.85 -1.40 10.61
C HIS A 38 -3.42 -0.83 10.65
N ASN A 39 -2.42 -1.70 10.53
CA ASN A 39 -1.03 -1.28 10.51
C ASN A 39 -0.58 -0.94 9.08
N TYR A 40 -1.12 0.13 8.51
CA TYR A 40 -1.01 0.46 7.07
C TYR A 40 0.40 0.23 6.46
N ASN A 41 1.44 0.86 7.00
CA ASN A 41 2.80 0.73 6.46
C ASN A 41 3.32 -0.70 6.52
N ARG A 42 3.05 -1.41 7.62
CA ARG A 42 3.44 -2.81 7.80
C ARG A 42 2.66 -3.73 6.87
N SER A 43 1.34 -3.54 6.76
CA SER A 43 0.50 -4.29 5.83
C SER A 43 0.97 -4.14 4.39
N VAL A 44 1.19 -2.91 3.92
CA VAL A 44 1.69 -2.65 2.56
C VAL A 44 3.04 -3.32 2.34
N ARG A 45 3.95 -3.29 3.32
CA ARG A 45 5.25 -3.98 3.22
C ARG A 45 5.08 -5.50 3.10
N CYS A 46 4.31 -6.14 3.99
CA CYS A 46 4.10 -7.59 3.96
C CYS A 46 3.50 -8.04 2.62
N HIS A 47 2.49 -7.32 2.14
CA HIS A 47 1.85 -7.65 0.88
C HIS A 47 2.76 -7.46 -0.33
N LYS A 48 3.61 -6.42 -0.35
CA LYS A 48 4.63 -6.22 -1.40
C LYS A 48 5.62 -7.38 -1.45
N LEU A 49 6.12 -7.81 -0.30
CA LEU A 49 7.06 -8.94 -0.20
C LEU A 49 6.43 -10.25 -0.70
N MET A 50 5.21 -10.55 -0.24
CA MET A 50 4.49 -11.73 -0.72
C MET A 50 4.22 -11.68 -2.23
N ALA A 51 3.80 -10.52 -2.73
CA ALA A 51 3.54 -10.36 -4.16
C ALA A 51 4.81 -10.54 -5.00
N GLU A 52 5.96 -10.02 -4.56
CA GLU A 52 7.24 -10.25 -5.23
C GLU A 52 7.61 -11.74 -5.24
N ALA A 53 7.52 -12.41 -4.10
CA ALA A 53 7.83 -13.84 -3.99
C ALA A 53 6.93 -14.68 -4.91
N LEU A 54 5.62 -14.43 -4.91
CA LEU A 54 4.67 -15.10 -5.80
C LEU A 54 4.90 -14.77 -7.28
N HIS A 55 5.24 -13.53 -7.62
CA HIS A 55 5.60 -13.16 -9.00
C HIS A 55 6.84 -13.94 -9.45
N ARG A 56 7.86 -14.07 -8.59
CA ARG A 56 9.08 -14.82 -8.89
C ARG A 56 8.80 -16.31 -9.09
N LEU A 57 8.01 -16.93 -8.20
CA LEU A 57 7.59 -18.34 -8.34
C LEU A 57 6.79 -18.56 -9.63
N ARG A 58 5.82 -17.68 -9.93
CA ARG A 58 5.02 -17.76 -11.16
C ARG A 58 5.88 -17.59 -12.41
N TRP A 59 6.87 -16.69 -12.38
CA TRP A 59 7.81 -16.49 -13.47
C TRP A 59 8.73 -17.71 -13.68
N GLN A 60 9.24 -18.31 -12.60
CA GLN A 60 10.04 -19.53 -12.69
C GLN A 60 9.24 -20.70 -13.26
N SER A 61 7.99 -20.86 -12.81
CA SER A 61 7.06 -21.84 -13.38
C SER A 61 6.84 -21.59 -14.87
N PHE A 62 6.60 -20.35 -15.29
CA PHE A 62 6.50 -20.00 -16.70
C PHE A 62 7.76 -20.42 -17.49
N LEU A 63 8.97 -20.06 -17.02
CA LEU A 63 10.22 -20.40 -17.70
C LEU A 63 10.45 -21.91 -17.80
N SER A 64 9.94 -22.70 -16.85
CA SER A 64 10.03 -24.18 -16.88
C SER A 64 9.22 -24.81 -18.02
N THR A 65 8.18 -24.13 -18.51
CA THR A 65 7.36 -24.61 -19.65
C THR A 65 8.00 -24.33 -21.02
N LEU A 66 9.06 -23.52 -21.05
CA LEU A 66 9.73 -23.13 -22.28
C LEU A 66 10.93 -24.03 -22.57
N GLU A 67 11.15 -24.29 -23.86
CA GLU A 67 12.38 -24.86 -24.39
C GLU A 67 13.60 -23.97 -24.05
N GLU A 68 14.77 -24.58 -23.91
CA GLU A 68 15.98 -23.88 -23.44
C GLU A 68 16.36 -22.71 -24.36
N GLN A 69 16.25 -22.87 -25.69
CA GLN A 69 16.52 -21.79 -26.64
C GLN A 69 15.61 -20.58 -26.39
N LYS A 70 14.30 -20.81 -26.19
CA LYS A 70 13.33 -19.75 -25.93
C LYS A 70 13.55 -19.10 -24.58
N ARG A 71 13.88 -19.89 -23.56
CA ARG A 71 14.23 -19.42 -22.22
C ARG A 71 15.44 -18.48 -22.27
N GLN A 72 16.48 -18.84 -23.02
CA GLN A 72 17.67 -17.99 -23.20
C GLN A 72 17.34 -16.71 -23.98
N GLN A 73 16.48 -16.79 -25.00
CA GLN A 73 15.98 -15.59 -25.70
C GLN A 73 15.31 -14.62 -24.72
N PHE A 74 14.39 -15.10 -23.87
CA PHE A 74 13.68 -14.25 -22.92
C PHE A 74 14.61 -13.70 -21.82
N LYS A 75 15.60 -14.47 -21.36
CA LYS A 75 16.65 -13.96 -20.46
C LYS A 75 17.41 -12.77 -21.06
N LYS A 76 17.72 -12.81 -22.36
CA LYS A 76 18.35 -11.68 -23.06
C LYS A 76 17.44 -10.46 -23.12
N VAL A 77 16.14 -10.65 -23.37
CA VAL A 77 15.15 -9.56 -23.33
C VAL A 77 15.12 -8.88 -21.97
N VAL A 78 15.05 -9.67 -20.88
CA VAL A 78 15.06 -9.14 -19.51
C VAL A 78 16.36 -8.42 -19.18
N SER A 79 17.51 -8.97 -19.60
CA SER A 79 18.83 -8.34 -19.39
C SER A 79 18.97 -7.02 -20.13
N SER A 80 18.45 -6.96 -21.37
CA SER A 80 18.39 -5.73 -22.16
C SER A 80 17.52 -4.67 -21.50
N LEU A 81 16.36 -5.07 -20.98
CA LEU A 81 15.44 -4.18 -20.27
C LEU A 81 16.06 -3.64 -18.96
N GLN A 82 16.82 -4.46 -18.25
CA GLN A 82 17.55 -4.02 -17.06
C GLN A 82 18.66 -3.02 -17.42
N ALA A 83 19.41 -3.27 -18.49
CA ALA A 83 20.48 -2.39 -18.94
C ALA A 83 19.97 -1.02 -19.45
N SER A 84 18.74 -0.96 -19.95
CA SER A 84 18.08 0.29 -20.39
C SER A 84 17.35 1.02 -19.26
N TYR A 85 17.47 0.60 -18.00
CA TYR A 85 16.87 1.37 -16.91
C TYR A 85 17.84 2.46 -16.40
N PRO A 86 17.39 3.70 -16.16
CA PRO A 86 16.06 4.25 -16.46
C PRO A 86 15.93 4.81 -17.89
N ARG A 87 17.03 4.88 -18.66
CA ARG A 87 17.09 5.53 -19.99
C ARG A 87 16.75 4.57 -21.12
N GLU A 88 15.70 4.87 -21.89
CA GLU A 88 15.16 4.03 -22.98
C GLU A 88 14.34 2.81 -22.50
N PHE A 89 14.07 2.70 -21.19
CA PHE A 89 13.22 1.65 -20.64
C PHE A 89 11.85 1.59 -21.32
N ASP A 90 11.18 2.73 -21.46
CA ASP A 90 9.85 2.81 -22.08
C ASP A 90 9.88 2.38 -23.56
N THR A 91 10.95 2.74 -24.30
CA THR A 91 11.15 2.30 -25.68
C THR A 91 11.31 0.78 -25.78
N GLN A 92 12.02 0.17 -24.84
CA GLN A 92 12.18 -1.29 -24.78
C GLN A 92 10.86 -2.01 -24.47
N LEU A 93 9.99 -1.42 -23.63
CA LEU A 93 8.64 -1.96 -23.38
C LEU A 93 7.77 -1.98 -24.65
N GLU A 94 8.00 -1.05 -25.57
CA GLU A 94 7.29 -1.01 -26.84
C GLU A 94 7.86 -1.99 -27.89
N GLY A 95 9.04 -2.56 -27.62
CA GLY A 95 9.74 -3.49 -28.50
C GLY A 95 8.98 -4.81 -28.73
N SER A 96 9.05 -5.32 -29.96
CA SER A 96 8.37 -6.55 -30.36
C SER A 96 8.81 -7.78 -29.56
N ALA A 97 10.09 -7.85 -29.17
CA ALA A 97 10.62 -8.95 -28.36
C ALA A 97 10.01 -8.98 -26.95
N TYR A 98 9.89 -7.81 -26.30
CA TYR A 98 9.23 -7.70 -24.99
C TYR A 98 7.74 -8.01 -25.11
N LYS A 99 7.04 -7.42 -26.10
CA LYS A 99 5.61 -7.69 -26.34
C LYS A 99 5.33 -9.17 -26.59
N ALA A 100 6.15 -9.84 -27.41
CA ALA A 100 6.02 -11.28 -27.66
C ALA A 100 6.26 -12.12 -26.39
N MET A 101 7.25 -11.75 -25.57
CA MET A 101 7.49 -12.40 -24.28
C MET A 101 6.30 -12.23 -23.33
N MET A 102 5.77 -11.02 -23.21
CA MET A 102 4.64 -10.72 -22.34
C MET A 102 3.32 -11.34 -22.84
N ALA A 103 3.10 -11.41 -24.15
CA ALA A 103 1.97 -12.12 -24.73
C ALA A 103 2.02 -13.61 -24.35
N ARG A 104 3.17 -14.26 -24.52
CA ARG A 104 3.35 -15.67 -24.15
C ARG A 104 3.19 -15.91 -22.64
N TYR A 105 3.67 -14.99 -21.82
CA TYR A 105 3.45 -15.04 -20.37
C TYR A 105 1.97 -14.85 -20.00
N GLY A 106 1.26 -13.99 -20.72
CA GLY A 106 -0.19 -13.80 -20.60
C GLY A 106 -0.96 -15.06 -20.94
N ASP A 107 -0.60 -15.75 -22.03
CA ASP A 107 -1.20 -17.04 -22.41
C ASP A 107 -1.00 -18.09 -21.32
N PHE A 108 0.24 -18.21 -20.79
CA PHE A 108 0.53 -19.10 -19.67
C PHE A 108 -0.34 -18.82 -18.44
N ILE A 109 -0.52 -17.55 -18.06
CA ILE A 109 -1.39 -17.18 -16.94
C ILE A 109 -2.84 -17.57 -17.23
N LYS A 110 -3.32 -17.33 -18.46
CA LYS A 110 -4.70 -17.64 -18.88
C LYS A 110 -4.97 -19.15 -18.82
N GLU A 111 -4.06 -19.95 -19.36
CA GLU A 111 -4.14 -21.42 -19.32
C GLU A 111 -4.00 -21.96 -17.89
N GLY A 112 -3.07 -21.41 -17.10
CA GLY A 112 -2.83 -21.81 -15.72
C GLY A 112 -4.04 -21.58 -14.80
N LYS A 113 -4.92 -20.62 -15.13
CA LYS A 113 -6.16 -20.37 -14.37
C LYS A 113 -7.18 -21.51 -14.45
N ASN A 114 -6.97 -22.54 -15.27
CA ASN A 114 -7.72 -23.80 -15.21
C ASN A 114 -7.47 -24.57 -13.90
N ASN A 115 -6.34 -24.33 -13.23
CA ASN A 115 -6.07 -24.85 -11.89
C ASN A 115 -6.57 -23.86 -10.82
N ALA A 116 -7.42 -24.32 -9.91
CA ALA A 116 -8.05 -23.47 -8.90
C ALA A 116 -7.04 -22.78 -7.97
N THR A 117 -5.99 -23.48 -7.53
CA THR A 117 -4.94 -22.91 -6.66
C THR A 117 -4.13 -21.84 -7.39
N PHE A 118 -3.76 -22.09 -8.64
CA PHE A 118 -3.07 -21.09 -9.47
C PHE A 118 -3.96 -19.86 -9.70
N ALA A 119 -5.24 -20.05 -10.03
CA ALA A 119 -6.20 -18.97 -10.19
C ALA A 119 -6.37 -18.14 -8.91
N PHE A 120 -6.45 -18.82 -7.77
CA PHE A 120 -6.57 -18.19 -6.45
C PHE A 120 -5.39 -17.25 -6.16
N TRP A 121 -4.15 -17.72 -6.28
CA TRP A 121 -2.97 -16.89 -6.05
C TRP A 121 -2.73 -15.85 -7.16
N CYS A 122 -3.18 -16.10 -8.40
CA CYS A 122 -3.19 -15.04 -9.42
C CYS A 122 -4.15 -13.91 -9.03
N SER A 123 -5.30 -14.22 -8.44
CA SER A 123 -6.24 -13.19 -7.97
C SER A 123 -5.64 -12.35 -6.82
N TYR A 124 -4.77 -12.93 -5.98
CA TYR A 124 -4.00 -12.18 -4.98
C TYR A 124 -3.12 -11.11 -5.64
N LEU A 125 -2.33 -11.52 -6.65
CA LEU A 125 -1.42 -10.62 -7.38
C LEU A 125 -2.19 -9.50 -8.08
N GLU A 126 -3.35 -9.81 -8.68
CA GLU A 126 -4.22 -8.81 -9.30
C GLU A 126 -4.77 -7.80 -8.26
N MET A 127 -5.26 -8.29 -7.11
CA MET A 127 -5.75 -7.41 -6.04
C MET A 127 -4.64 -6.50 -5.49
N ILE A 128 -3.43 -7.03 -5.28
CA ILE A 128 -2.28 -6.23 -4.82
C ILE A 128 -1.85 -5.21 -5.88
N GLY A 129 -1.81 -5.60 -7.15
CA GLY A 129 -1.54 -4.67 -8.25
C GLY A 129 -2.48 -3.46 -8.23
N ASN A 130 -3.78 -3.69 -8.02
CA ASN A 130 -4.77 -2.62 -7.91
C ASN A 130 -4.55 -1.71 -6.69
N ILE A 131 -4.16 -2.26 -5.55
CA ILE A 131 -3.81 -1.46 -4.37
C ILE A 131 -2.54 -0.64 -4.61
N LEU A 132 -1.53 -1.21 -5.27
CA LEU A 132 -0.30 -0.50 -5.59
C LEU A 132 -0.54 0.63 -6.59
N LEU A 133 -1.43 0.44 -7.57
CA LEU A 133 -1.87 1.51 -8.47
C LEU A 133 -2.64 2.61 -7.73
N PHE A 134 -3.50 2.26 -6.77
CA PHE A 134 -4.19 3.24 -5.93
C PHE A 134 -3.20 4.06 -5.08
N ILE A 135 -2.18 3.40 -4.51
CA ILE A 135 -1.11 4.08 -3.78
C ILE A 135 -0.33 5.00 -4.72
N ARG A 136 0.08 4.49 -5.90
CA ARG A 136 0.77 5.27 -6.93
C ARG A 136 -0.01 6.53 -7.32
N ALA A 137 -1.32 6.41 -7.55
CA ALA A 137 -2.18 7.54 -7.88
C ALA A 137 -2.07 8.65 -6.83
N THR A 138 -2.08 8.30 -5.54
CA THR A 138 -1.89 9.28 -4.47
C THR A 138 -0.46 9.84 -4.42
N ARG A 139 0.55 8.98 -4.61
CA ARG A 139 1.97 9.38 -4.56
C ARG A 139 2.35 10.35 -5.69
N GLU A 140 1.73 10.21 -6.85
CA GLU A 140 1.98 11.01 -8.06
C GLU A 140 0.95 12.16 -8.25
N GLY A 141 -0.11 12.20 -7.44
CA GLY A 141 -1.22 13.14 -7.66
C GLY A 141 -2.02 12.85 -8.94
N ASP A 142 -2.06 11.60 -9.40
CA ASP A 142 -2.83 11.21 -10.60
C ASP A 142 -4.29 10.94 -10.25
N TRP A 143 -5.13 11.95 -10.47
CA TRP A 143 -6.56 11.88 -10.19
C TRP A 143 -7.32 10.87 -11.07
N LYS A 144 -6.90 10.71 -12.33
CA LYS A 144 -7.57 9.78 -13.26
C LYS A 144 -7.31 8.35 -12.83
N LEU A 145 -6.05 8.03 -12.48
CA LEU A 145 -5.68 6.73 -11.94
C LEU A 145 -6.34 6.47 -10.59
N HIS A 146 -6.49 7.49 -9.73
CA HIS A 146 -7.22 7.38 -8.47
C HIS A 146 -8.66 6.94 -8.70
N LEU A 147 -9.41 7.62 -9.57
CA LEU A 147 -10.81 7.23 -9.85
C LEU A 147 -10.93 5.88 -10.55
N ALA A 148 -9.99 5.53 -11.43
CA ALA A 148 -9.96 4.23 -12.08
C ALA A 148 -9.75 3.10 -11.05
N THR A 149 -8.79 3.26 -10.15
CA THR A 149 -8.49 2.25 -9.13
C THR A 149 -9.57 2.16 -8.06
N VAL A 150 -10.20 3.27 -7.67
CA VAL A 150 -11.41 3.25 -6.82
C VAL A 150 -12.50 2.40 -7.47
N ARG A 151 -12.77 2.57 -8.77
CA ARG A 151 -13.77 1.77 -9.49
C ARG A 151 -13.44 0.28 -9.46
N VAL A 152 -12.18 -0.09 -9.67
CA VAL A 152 -11.72 -1.49 -9.65
C VAL A 152 -11.81 -2.08 -8.24
N LEU A 153 -11.62 -1.26 -7.19
CA LEU A 153 -11.70 -1.70 -5.81
C LEU A 153 -13.14 -1.88 -5.30
N LEU A 154 -14.13 -1.22 -5.91
CA LEU A 154 -15.54 -1.23 -5.47
C LEU A 154 -16.12 -2.64 -5.27
N PRO A 155 -16.05 -3.58 -6.24
CA PRO A 155 -16.66 -4.90 -6.08
C PRO A 155 -16.12 -5.67 -4.86
N TRP A 156 -14.84 -5.45 -4.53
CA TRP A 156 -14.21 -6.10 -3.38
C TRP A 156 -14.72 -5.58 -2.03
N MET A 157 -15.25 -4.34 -1.98
CA MET A 157 -15.90 -3.84 -0.78
C MET A 157 -17.18 -4.61 -0.50
N PHE A 158 -17.97 -4.88 -1.54
CA PHE A 158 -19.18 -5.69 -1.45
C PHE A 158 -18.87 -7.15 -1.12
N ALA A 159 -17.91 -7.76 -1.84
CA ALA A 159 -17.58 -9.17 -1.68
C ALA A 159 -17.03 -9.55 -0.30
N TYR A 160 -16.46 -8.58 0.45
CA TYR A 160 -15.82 -8.82 1.75
C TYR A 160 -16.45 -8.01 2.89
N ASP A 161 -17.74 -7.67 2.78
CA ASP A 161 -18.58 -7.05 3.83
C ASP A 161 -18.02 -5.74 4.40
N ARG A 162 -17.48 -4.88 3.54
CA ARG A 162 -17.02 -3.55 3.94
C ARG A 162 -18.16 -2.55 3.86
N THR A 163 -19.25 -2.80 4.58
CA THR A 163 -20.56 -2.15 4.46
C THR A 163 -20.50 -0.62 4.32
N ASN A 164 -19.71 0.06 5.15
CA ASN A 164 -19.56 1.52 5.05
C ASN A 164 -18.97 1.94 3.70
N TYR A 165 -17.93 1.25 3.24
CA TYR A 165 -17.31 1.53 1.96
C TYR A 165 -18.17 1.07 0.78
N SER A 166 -18.86 -0.07 0.90
CA SER A 166 -19.82 -0.54 -0.09
C SER A 166 -20.96 0.46 -0.29
N ARG A 167 -21.39 1.15 0.77
CA ARG A 167 -22.45 2.17 0.72
C ARG A 167 -21.96 3.50 0.13
N TYR A 168 -20.85 4.03 0.63
CA TYR A 168 -20.44 5.40 0.33
C TYR A 168 -19.46 5.53 -0.83
N LEU A 169 -18.63 4.51 -1.11
CA LEU A 169 -17.64 4.58 -2.17
C LEU A 169 -18.26 4.64 -3.59
N PRO A 170 -19.39 3.96 -3.90
CA PRO A 170 -20.08 4.15 -5.18
C PRO A 170 -20.62 5.58 -5.36
N VAL A 171 -21.18 6.17 -4.29
CA VAL A 171 -21.70 7.54 -4.29
C VAL A 171 -20.57 8.52 -4.55
N TYR A 172 -19.48 8.41 -3.78
CA TYR A 172 -18.25 9.18 -3.99
C TYR A 172 -17.78 9.06 -5.45
N TRP A 173 -17.67 7.85 -5.99
CA TRP A 173 -17.19 7.66 -7.35
C TRP A 173 -18.08 8.35 -8.40
N LEU A 174 -19.40 8.24 -8.26
CA LEU A 174 -20.36 8.90 -9.16
C LEU A 174 -20.29 10.43 -9.06
N GLU A 175 -20.19 10.97 -7.86
CA GLU A 175 -20.04 12.42 -7.64
C GLU A 175 -18.74 12.93 -8.27
N MET A 176 -17.62 12.26 -8.00
CA MET A 176 -16.32 12.63 -8.57
C MET A 176 -16.31 12.57 -10.11
N LYS A 177 -17.06 11.63 -10.71
CA LYS A 177 -17.23 11.55 -12.17
C LYS A 177 -18.09 12.66 -12.76
N LYS A 178 -18.96 13.29 -11.97
CA LYS A 178 -19.83 14.41 -12.39
C LYS A 178 -19.19 15.78 -12.17
N LEU A 179 -18.11 15.87 -11.39
CA LEU A 179 -17.41 17.14 -11.11
C LEU A 179 -17.06 18.00 -12.34
N PRO A 180 -16.65 17.45 -13.51
CA PRO A 180 -16.39 18.28 -14.69
C PRO A 180 -17.57 19.14 -15.12
N ILE A 181 -18.80 18.73 -14.77
CA ILE A 181 -20.04 19.43 -15.11
C ILE A 181 -20.56 20.20 -13.89
N THR A 182 -20.59 19.57 -12.71
CA THR A 182 -21.21 20.17 -11.53
C THR A 182 -20.33 21.21 -10.84
N ASN A 183 -19.00 20.99 -10.83
CA ASN A 183 -18.02 21.87 -10.18
C ASN A 183 -16.68 21.85 -10.94
N PRO A 184 -16.60 22.46 -12.15
CA PRO A 184 -15.43 22.37 -13.02
C PRO A 184 -14.13 22.86 -12.36
N PHE A 185 -14.21 23.94 -11.57
CA PHE A 185 -13.07 24.48 -10.83
C PHE A 185 -12.44 23.44 -9.89
N ILE A 186 -13.27 22.73 -9.12
CA ILE A 186 -12.79 21.69 -8.20
C ILE A 186 -12.17 20.53 -8.99
N HIS A 187 -12.82 20.12 -10.09
CA HIS A 187 -12.27 19.09 -10.96
C HIS A 187 -10.87 19.44 -11.45
N ASP A 188 -10.65 20.67 -11.89
CA ASP A 188 -9.35 21.11 -12.42
C ASP A 188 -8.26 21.09 -11.34
N GLU A 189 -8.57 21.49 -10.11
CA GLU A 189 -7.64 21.39 -8.99
C GLU A 189 -7.29 19.94 -8.65
N LEU A 190 -8.26 19.02 -8.71
CA LEU A 190 -8.01 17.60 -8.50
C LEU A 190 -7.12 17.01 -9.60
N VAL A 191 -7.36 17.37 -10.86
CA VAL A 191 -6.54 16.94 -12.02
C VAL A 191 -5.12 17.48 -11.94
N LYS A 192 -4.89 18.65 -11.35
CA LYS A 192 -3.54 19.17 -11.02
C LYS A 192 -2.84 18.40 -9.90
N GLY A 193 -3.53 17.45 -9.26
CA GLY A 193 -2.98 16.61 -8.19
C GLY A 193 -3.20 17.16 -6.77
N HIS A 194 -3.96 18.25 -6.61
CA HIS A 194 -4.17 18.89 -5.30
C HIS A 194 -5.06 18.10 -4.32
N PHE A 195 -5.41 16.85 -4.64
CA PHE A 195 -6.00 15.90 -3.69
C PHE A 195 -4.97 15.17 -2.84
N ALA A 196 -3.69 15.26 -3.21
CA ALA A 196 -2.56 14.73 -2.44
C ALA A 196 -1.66 15.88 -1.98
N VAL A 197 -1.12 15.77 -0.76
CA VAL A 197 -0.19 16.73 -0.20
C VAL A 197 1.23 16.33 -0.55
N GLN A 198 1.92 17.20 -1.30
CA GLN A 198 3.32 17.07 -1.62
C GLN A 198 4.13 18.03 -0.74
N ARG A 199 5.04 17.49 0.07
CA ARG A 199 5.83 18.28 1.04
C ARG A 199 7.24 18.65 0.58
N GLN A 200 7.63 18.21 -0.62
CA GLN A 200 8.94 18.44 -1.21
C GLN A 200 8.81 18.46 -2.73
N ASP A 201 9.70 19.16 -3.40
CA ASP A 201 9.68 19.44 -4.84
C ASP A 201 10.64 18.55 -5.64
N THR A 202 11.53 17.81 -4.96
CA THR A 202 12.61 17.04 -5.60
C THR A 202 12.15 15.72 -6.24
N HIS A 203 11.18 15.03 -5.63
CA HIS A 203 10.75 13.68 -6.04
C HIS A 203 9.26 13.64 -6.41
N GLY A 204 8.93 13.24 -7.64
CA GLY A 204 7.53 13.17 -8.11
C GLY A 204 6.66 12.08 -7.47
N PHE A 205 7.22 11.18 -6.66
CA PHE A 205 6.52 10.05 -6.03
C PHE A 205 6.49 10.18 -4.50
N ALA A 206 5.95 11.27 -3.97
CA ALA A 206 5.95 11.53 -2.52
C ALA A 206 4.63 12.04 -1.95
N GLY A 207 3.58 12.16 -2.77
CA GLY A 207 2.30 12.73 -2.35
C GLY A 207 1.59 11.89 -1.30
N VAL A 208 1.08 12.51 -0.24
CA VAL A 208 0.40 11.82 0.87
C VAL A 208 -1.06 12.29 0.98
N ALA A 209 -1.98 11.40 1.31
CA ALA A 209 -3.37 11.79 1.54
C ALA A 209 -3.45 12.87 2.63
N CYS A 210 -4.36 13.83 2.50
CA CYS A 210 -4.50 14.95 3.44
C CYS A 210 -4.67 14.49 4.89
N ASP A 211 -5.54 13.51 5.13
CA ASP A 211 -5.78 12.93 6.46
C ASP A 211 -4.50 12.36 7.10
N MET A 212 -3.75 11.58 6.33
CA MET A 212 -2.46 11.03 6.77
C MET A 212 -1.44 12.14 7.05
N THR A 213 -1.48 13.24 6.28
CA THR A 213 -0.60 14.38 6.51
C THR A 213 -0.93 15.06 7.84
N ILE A 214 -2.22 15.28 8.12
CA ILE A 214 -2.70 15.86 9.37
C ILE A 214 -2.29 14.98 10.56
N GLU A 215 -2.41 13.65 10.45
CA GLU A 215 -1.98 12.74 11.53
C GLU A 215 -0.46 12.82 11.77
N GLN A 216 0.34 12.94 10.70
CA GLN A 216 1.79 12.98 10.78
C GLN A 216 2.37 14.33 11.22
N THR A 217 1.62 15.42 11.07
CA THR A 217 2.04 16.77 11.46
C THR A 217 1.25 17.23 12.69
N ALA A 218 0.06 17.78 12.50
CA ALA A 218 -0.72 18.46 13.53
C ALA A 218 -1.03 17.56 14.74
N ASN A 219 -1.48 16.31 14.51
CA ASN A 219 -1.84 15.42 15.62
C ASN A 219 -0.61 14.90 16.36
N ARG A 220 0.48 14.61 15.65
CA ARG A 220 1.73 14.19 16.26
C ARG A 220 2.31 15.31 17.13
N ASP A 221 2.37 16.53 16.60
CA ASP A 221 2.94 17.70 17.28
C ASP A 221 2.12 18.09 18.52
N SER A 222 0.80 17.92 18.45
CA SER A 222 -0.08 18.14 19.61
C SER A 222 0.15 17.08 20.69
N LYS A 223 0.33 15.81 20.31
CA LYS A 223 0.56 14.70 21.25
C LYS A 223 1.94 14.75 21.92
N THR A 224 2.98 15.25 21.25
CA THR A 224 4.32 15.41 21.85
C THR A 224 4.33 16.52 22.89
N LYS A 225 3.72 17.68 22.60
CA LYS A 225 3.60 18.79 23.57
C LYS A 225 2.86 18.36 24.84
N THR A 226 1.76 17.63 24.72
CA THR A 226 1.02 17.14 25.91
C THR A 226 1.86 16.16 26.74
N LYS A 227 2.69 15.31 26.11
CA LYS A 227 3.57 14.38 26.84
C LYS A 227 4.72 15.10 27.55
N GLU A 228 5.24 16.19 26.98
CA GLU A 228 6.25 17.03 27.63
C GLU A 228 5.67 17.77 28.85
N VAL A 229 4.45 18.32 28.72
CA VAL A 229 3.73 18.96 29.83
C VAL A 229 3.40 17.96 30.95
N LEU A 230 2.99 16.73 30.61
CA LEU A 230 2.73 15.66 31.59
C LEU A 230 4.00 15.16 32.29
N LYS A 231 5.15 15.12 31.59
CA LYS A 231 6.44 14.82 32.23
C LYS A 231 6.93 15.96 33.13
N ALA A 232 6.70 17.21 32.75
CA ALA A 232 7.04 18.39 33.55
C ALA A 232 6.20 18.50 34.84
N SER A 233 4.93 18.07 34.79
CA SER A 233 4.03 18.04 35.96
C SER A 233 4.25 16.83 36.88
N GLN A 234 4.86 15.74 36.40
CA GLN A 234 5.29 14.62 37.26
C GLN A 234 6.66 14.83 37.94
N THR A 235 7.46 15.79 37.47
CA THR A 235 8.78 16.13 38.03
C THR A 235 8.73 17.25 39.07
N THR A 236 7.61 17.98 39.17
CA THR A 236 7.36 18.94 40.24
C THR A 236 6.78 18.24 41.48
N LYS A 237 7.59 17.43 42.16
CA LYS A 237 7.31 17.09 43.56
C LYS A 237 7.59 18.34 44.40
N VAL A 238 6.54 18.93 44.98
CA VAL A 238 6.66 19.94 46.03
C VAL A 238 7.53 19.35 47.15
N PRO A 239 8.62 20.01 47.58
CA PRO A 239 9.45 19.48 48.66
C PRO A 239 8.66 19.44 49.97
N PRO A 240 8.90 18.44 50.85
CA PRO A 240 8.22 18.35 52.13
C PRO A 240 8.60 19.55 53.00
N ILE A 241 7.61 20.12 53.68
CA ILE A 241 7.83 21.12 54.75
C ILE A 241 8.54 20.39 55.89
N ASP A 242 9.78 20.75 56.14
CA ASP A 242 10.61 20.15 57.20
C ASP A 242 10.08 20.63 58.56
N GLY A 243 9.46 19.71 59.29
CA GLY A 243 9.03 19.92 60.67
C GLY A 243 10.05 19.29 61.61
N SER A 244 10.93 20.11 62.19
CA SER A 244 11.58 19.75 63.45
C SER A 244 11.79 20.98 64.32
N GLU A 245 11.34 20.83 65.56
CA GLU A 245 11.17 21.84 66.59
C GLU A 245 12.52 22.36 67.12
N ALA A 246 12.58 23.68 67.30
CA ALA A 246 13.59 24.34 68.10
C ALA A 246 13.40 23.97 69.58
N THR A 247 14.36 23.24 70.16
CA THR A 247 14.49 23.08 71.61
C THR A 247 15.29 24.26 72.16
N MET A 248 14.60 25.20 72.81
CA MET A 248 15.23 26.21 73.65
C MET A 248 15.78 25.58 74.93
N LYS A 249 17.04 25.86 75.24
CA LYS A 249 17.57 25.91 76.61
C LYS A 249 18.53 27.08 76.69
N GLU A 250 18.19 28.08 77.49
CA GLU A 250 19.13 28.80 78.34
C GLU A 250 18.35 29.58 79.42
N HIS A 251 18.74 29.31 80.67
CA HIS A 251 18.49 29.99 81.95
C HIS A 251 17.12 30.58 82.30
#